data_AF-A0A1G2YVQ1-F1
#
_entry.id   AF-A0A1G2YVQ1-F1
#
_cell.length_a   1.000
_cell.length_b   1.000
_cell.length_c   1.000
_cell.angle_alpha   90.00
_cell.angle_beta   90.00
_cell.angle_gamma   90.00
#
_symmetry.space_group_name_H-M   'P 1'
#
loop_
_entity.id
_entity.type
_entity.pdbx_description
1 polymer ?
#
loop_
_entity_poly.entity_id
_entity_poly.type
_entity_poly.pdbx_seq_one_letter_code
_entity_poly.pdbx_strand_id
1 'polypeptide(L)'
;MKHNCPKKSQYLSGKRILPQPITGNYSVTDLIEKTFNAYNAGRIKDACQLITNEYSKKDVTVGMSLAGALTPAGMASSIVPLIEHGFVDWIVATGANMYHDMHHTFNLPLYEGSPNVDDCALRQAGVTRIYDVLFDYEDVLMETDRRLRIILTRKEFQKEMGTQEFYHHLGKIMNETEEEDKLGKVGILASAYRAGVPVFTSSPGDSTIGMNVAGLQVLSDKFKLRINPSIDVNESTAIVLNSKIYEKGKTGVILVGGGSPKNFMLQTEPQIQEILRIKEVGQDYFIQITDARADTGGLSGATPKEAVTWGKIDPKEVEKSVVVYTDSTIALPLITSYVMQNTSPKKLKRLYDRKDELIEKLRNSYFENFKKSALKEMSRLVELLNKN
;
A
#
# COMPACT_ATOMS: atom_id res chain seq x y z
N MET A 1 -38.01 -3.78 -42.27
CA MET A 1 -36.74 -3.16 -42.74
C MET A 1 -35.66 -3.45 -41.70
N LYS A 2 -34.53 -4.06 -42.04
CA LYS A 2 -33.38 -4.12 -41.11
C LYS A 2 -32.82 -2.70 -41.04
N HIS A 3 -32.99 -2.02 -39.90
CA HIS A 3 -32.30 -0.75 -39.67
C HIS A 3 -30.80 -0.99 -39.80
N ASN A 4 -30.18 -0.35 -40.78
CA ASN A 4 -28.75 -0.40 -40.98
C ASN A 4 -28.11 0.47 -39.89
N CYS A 5 -27.70 -0.14 -38.79
CA CYS A 5 -27.02 0.53 -37.69
C CYS A 5 -25.51 0.35 -37.87
N PRO A 6 -24.82 1.27 -38.58
CA PRO A 6 -23.37 1.19 -38.70
C PRO A 6 -22.73 1.15 -37.31
N LYS A 7 -21.70 0.31 -37.14
CA LYS A 7 -20.98 0.01 -35.88
C LYS A 7 -21.67 -0.92 -34.86
N LYS A 8 -22.90 -1.42 -35.09
CA LYS A 8 -23.56 -2.34 -34.14
C LYS A 8 -22.70 -3.56 -33.76
N SER A 9 -22.00 -4.16 -34.72
CA SER A 9 -21.11 -5.31 -34.49
C SER A 9 -19.87 -4.95 -33.65
N GLN A 10 -19.40 -3.69 -33.70
CA GLN A 10 -18.28 -3.25 -32.88
C GLN A 10 -18.67 -3.18 -31.40
N TYR A 11 -19.89 -2.73 -31.08
CA TYR A 11 -20.38 -2.66 -29.70
C TYR A 11 -20.84 -4.02 -29.15
N LEU A 12 -21.34 -4.93 -30.00
CA LEU A 12 -21.74 -6.29 -29.64
C LEU A 12 -20.60 -7.31 -29.84
N SER A 13 -19.36 -6.91 -29.57
CA SER A 13 -18.15 -7.72 -29.76
C SER A 13 -17.68 -8.46 -28.49
N GLY A 14 -18.25 -8.12 -27.33
CA GLY A 14 -17.90 -8.75 -26.05
C GLY A 14 -18.30 -10.23 -25.96
N LYS A 15 -17.72 -10.94 -24.98
CA LYS A 15 -18.10 -12.34 -24.68
C LYS A 15 -19.61 -12.39 -24.37
N ARG A 16 -20.34 -13.24 -25.10
CA ARG A 16 -21.75 -13.48 -24.84
C ARG A 16 -21.93 -13.98 -23.41
N ILE A 17 -22.78 -13.31 -22.65
CA ILE A 17 -23.20 -13.78 -21.33
C ILE A 17 -24.18 -14.95 -21.55
N LEU A 18 -23.70 -16.15 -21.29
CA LEU A 18 -24.50 -17.37 -21.30
C LEU A 18 -24.31 -18.06 -19.94
N PRO A 19 -25.29 -17.92 -19.01
CA PRO A 19 -25.16 -18.45 -17.67
C PRO A 19 -24.90 -19.97 -17.67
N GLN A 20 -23.87 -20.39 -16.96
CA GLN A 20 -23.56 -21.79 -16.69
C GLN A 20 -23.69 -22.03 -15.17
N PRO A 21 -24.30 -23.14 -14.72
CA PRO A 21 -24.37 -23.47 -13.31
C PRO A 21 -22.98 -23.54 -12.67
N ILE A 22 -22.83 -22.99 -11.46
CA ILE A 22 -21.64 -23.20 -10.64
C ILE A 22 -21.68 -24.63 -10.09
N THR A 23 -20.56 -25.34 -10.19
CA THR A 23 -20.40 -26.71 -9.67
C THR A 23 -19.34 -26.74 -8.58
N GLY A 24 -19.28 -27.80 -7.77
CA GLY A 24 -18.28 -27.95 -6.70
C GLY A 24 -16.81 -28.03 -7.17
N ASN A 25 -16.57 -28.11 -8.49
CA ASN A 25 -15.23 -28.25 -9.07
C ASN A 25 -14.64 -26.92 -9.59
N TYR A 26 -15.32 -25.79 -9.38
CA TYR A 26 -14.83 -24.50 -9.87
C TYR A 26 -13.63 -24.02 -9.03
N SER A 27 -12.52 -23.75 -9.70
CA SER A 27 -11.44 -22.95 -9.09
C SER A 27 -11.88 -21.49 -8.91
N VAL A 28 -11.13 -20.72 -8.12
CA VAL A 28 -11.36 -19.25 -8.04
C VAL A 28 -11.21 -18.61 -9.42
N THR A 29 -10.24 -19.10 -10.21
CA THR A 29 -10.06 -18.69 -11.61
C THR A 29 -11.31 -18.94 -12.44
N ASP A 30 -11.90 -20.13 -12.36
CA ASP A 30 -13.15 -20.47 -13.05
C ASP A 30 -14.31 -19.58 -12.61
N LEU A 31 -14.45 -19.37 -11.30
CA LEU A 31 -15.49 -18.52 -10.74
C LEU A 31 -15.40 -17.11 -11.33
N ILE A 32 -14.23 -16.48 -11.28
CA ILE A 32 -14.00 -15.14 -11.80
C ILE A 32 -14.19 -15.10 -13.32
N GLU A 33 -13.54 -15.98 -14.08
CA GLU A 33 -13.56 -15.92 -15.54
C GLU A 33 -14.93 -16.25 -16.18
N LYS A 34 -15.72 -17.10 -15.53
CA LYS A 34 -17.00 -17.59 -16.06
C LYS A 34 -18.21 -16.84 -15.50
N THR A 35 -18.15 -16.32 -14.27
CA THR A 35 -19.34 -15.77 -13.59
C THR A 35 -19.29 -14.26 -13.35
N PHE A 36 -18.11 -13.65 -13.23
CA PHE A 36 -17.96 -12.22 -12.95
C PHE A 36 -18.09 -11.40 -14.24
N ASN A 37 -19.31 -11.38 -14.80
CA ASN A 37 -19.58 -10.86 -16.14
C ASN A 37 -19.92 -9.37 -16.20
N ALA A 38 -20.34 -8.74 -15.09
CA ALA A 38 -20.82 -7.36 -15.07
C ALA A 38 -20.69 -6.69 -13.69
N TYR A 39 -20.87 -5.37 -13.64
CA TYR A 39 -20.82 -4.54 -12.42
C TYR A 39 -19.52 -4.74 -11.62
N ASN A 40 -19.53 -4.59 -10.29
CA ASN A 40 -18.31 -4.68 -9.48
C ASN A 40 -17.65 -6.07 -9.52
N ALA A 41 -18.42 -7.14 -9.71
CA ALA A 41 -17.84 -8.47 -9.98
C ALA A 41 -17.00 -8.44 -11.27
N GLY A 42 -17.56 -7.90 -12.36
CA GLY A 42 -16.83 -7.66 -13.60
C GLY A 42 -15.58 -6.79 -13.40
N ARG A 43 -15.63 -5.79 -12.52
CA ARG A 43 -14.45 -4.98 -12.18
C ARG A 43 -13.38 -5.77 -11.41
N ILE A 44 -13.75 -6.71 -10.54
CA ILE A 44 -12.79 -7.65 -9.92
C ILE A 44 -12.11 -8.48 -11.00
N LYS A 45 -12.89 -8.98 -11.97
CA LYS A 45 -12.34 -9.73 -13.12
C LYS A 45 -11.37 -8.86 -13.93
N ASP A 46 -11.74 -7.63 -14.26
CA ASP A 46 -10.87 -6.69 -14.99
C ASP A 46 -9.57 -6.43 -14.20
N ALA A 47 -9.64 -6.27 -12.88
CA ALA A 47 -8.47 -6.08 -12.02
C ALA A 47 -7.56 -7.33 -12.05
N CYS A 48 -8.14 -8.53 -11.93
CA CYS A 48 -7.42 -9.79 -12.02
C CYS A 48 -6.69 -9.91 -13.37
N GLN A 49 -7.37 -9.64 -14.48
CA GLN A 49 -6.80 -9.70 -15.82
C GLN A 49 -5.72 -8.63 -16.03
N LEU A 50 -5.92 -7.42 -15.52
CA LEU A 50 -4.93 -6.36 -15.60
C LEU A 50 -3.66 -6.75 -14.83
N ILE A 51 -3.80 -7.36 -13.65
CA ILE A 51 -2.65 -7.84 -12.87
C ILE A 51 -1.89 -8.93 -13.64
N THR A 52 -2.60 -9.93 -14.18
CA THR A 52 -1.95 -11.04 -14.88
C THR A 52 -1.34 -10.63 -16.22
N ASN A 53 -1.95 -9.68 -16.93
CA ASN A 53 -1.51 -9.30 -18.28
C ASN A 53 -0.47 -8.18 -18.27
N GLU A 54 -0.51 -7.29 -17.27
CA GLU A 54 0.35 -6.11 -17.20
C GLU A 54 1.27 -6.13 -15.98
N TYR A 55 0.74 -6.21 -14.75
CA TYR A 55 1.57 -6.12 -13.52
C TYR A 55 2.55 -7.29 -13.33
N SER A 56 2.25 -8.44 -13.93
CA SER A 56 3.10 -9.64 -13.90
C SER A 56 4.42 -9.49 -14.68
N LYS A 57 4.52 -8.47 -15.56
CA LYS A 57 5.72 -8.20 -16.34
C LYS A 57 6.88 -7.79 -15.42
N LYS A 58 8.09 -8.23 -15.77
CA LYS A 58 9.30 -8.11 -14.92
C LYS A 58 9.78 -6.67 -14.71
N ASP A 59 9.48 -5.80 -15.67
CA ASP A 59 9.84 -4.38 -15.71
C ASP A 59 8.81 -3.48 -15.00
N VAL A 60 7.79 -4.05 -14.38
CA VAL A 60 6.78 -3.29 -13.63
C VAL A 60 7.12 -3.28 -12.14
N THR A 61 7.27 -2.09 -11.58
CA THR A 61 7.39 -1.85 -10.13
C THR A 61 6.01 -1.52 -9.56
N VAL A 62 5.56 -2.29 -8.56
CA VAL A 62 4.20 -2.21 -8.04
C VAL A 62 4.17 -1.65 -6.61
N GLY A 63 3.46 -0.54 -6.43
CA GLY A 63 3.11 -0.01 -5.11
C GLY A 63 1.76 -0.53 -4.63
N MET A 64 1.63 -0.84 -3.35
CA MET A 64 0.34 -1.14 -2.70
C MET A 64 0.03 -0.16 -1.57
N SER A 65 -1.16 0.45 -1.57
CA SER A 65 -1.61 1.24 -0.42
C SER A 65 -2.63 0.48 0.43
N LEU A 66 -2.52 0.55 1.75
CA LEU A 66 -3.41 -0.12 2.71
C LEU A 66 -4.05 0.90 3.65
N ALA A 67 -5.30 1.25 3.38
CA ALA A 67 -6.10 2.12 4.25
C ALA A 67 -6.91 1.31 5.28
N GLY A 68 -7.58 2.01 6.20
CA GLY A 68 -8.43 1.39 7.23
C GLY A 68 -7.65 0.53 8.23
N ALA A 69 -8.34 -0.46 8.80
CA ALA A 69 -7.81 -1.44 9.74
C ALA A 69 -8.02 -2.86 9.17
N LEU A 70 -7.22 -3.22 8.18
CA LEU A 70 -7.29 -4.48 7.43
C LEU A 70 -6.56 -5.62 8.14
N THR A 71 -5.45 -5.34 8.82
CA THR A 71 -4.66 -6.37 9.52
C THR A 71 -5.41 -7.04 10.68
N PRO A 72 -6.25 -6.35 11.49
CA PRO A 72 -7.13 -7.04 12.44
C PRO A 72 -8.09 -8.04 11.79
N ALA A 73 -8.58 -7.74 10.58
CA ALA A 73 -9.45 -8.61 9.80
C ALA A 73 -8.69 -9.78 9.11
N GLY A 74 -7.42 -10.01 9.46
CA GLY A 74 -6.63 -11.12 8.92
C GLY A 74 -6.15 -10.92 7.48
N MET A 75 -6.16 -9.69 6.94
CA MET A 75 -5.82 -9.42 5.54
C MET A 75 -4.34 -9.64 5.19
N ALA A 76 -3.47 -9.85 6.19
CA ALA A 76 -2.11 -10.34 5.96
C ALA A 76 -2.11 -11.66 5.16
N SER A 77 -3.15 -12.49 5.32
CA SER A 77 -3.36 -13.72 4.53
C SER A 77 -3.44 -13.49 3.02
N SER A 78 -3.80 -12.29 2.58
CA SER A 78 -3.82 -11.90 1.16
C SER A 78 -2.56 -11.12 0.77
N ILE A 79 -2.06 -10.26 1.65
CA ILE A 79 -0.96 -9.33 1.35
C ILE A 79 0.39 -10.05 1.38
N VAL A 80 0.62 -10.93 2.35
CA VAL A 80 1.89 -11.68 2.49
C VAL A 80 2.18 -12.49 1.22
N PRO A 81 1.25 -13.31 0.69
CA PRO A 81 1.49 -14.02 -0.57
C PRO A 81 1.87 -13.08 -1.72
N LEU A 82 1.25 -11.91 -1.86
CA LEU A 82 1.56 -10.96 -2.93
C LEU A 82 2.96 -10.35 -2.79
N ILE A 83 3.43 -10.10 -1.55
CA ILE A 83 4.81 -9.69 -1.26
C ILE A 83 5.77 -10.81 -1.68
N GLU A 84 5.52 -12.04 -1.22
CA GLU A 84 6.39 -13.20 -1.47
C GLU A 84 6.47 -13.56 -2.96
N HIS A 85 5.36 -13.36 -3.68
CA HIS A 85 5.24 -13.62 -5.10
C HIS A 85 5.81 -12.48 -5.97
N GLY A 86 6.31 -11.40 -5.35
CA GLY A 86 6.94 -10.25 -6.03
C GLY A 86 5.94 -9.34 -6.78
N PHE A 87 4.68 -9.34 -6.37
CA PHE A 87 3.63 -8.47 -6.91
C PHE A 87 3.47 -7.17 -6.11
N VAL A 88 4.10 -7.06 -4.94
CA VAL A 88 4.15 -5.84 -4.14
C VAL A 88 5.61 -5.51 -3.87
N ASP A 89 6.09 -4.42 -4.46
CA ASP A 89 7.48 -3.99 -4.36
C ASP A 89 7.70 -2.93 -3.27
N TRP A 90 6.66 -2.15 -2.93
CA TRP A 90 6.66 -1.17 -1.83
C TRP A 90 5.23 -0.90 -1.34
N ILE A 91 5.10 -0.49 -0.07
CA ILE A 91 3.80 -0.34 0.60
C ILE A 91 3.67 1.04 1.23
N VAL A 92 2.47 1.63 1.18
CA VAL A 92 2.07 2.75 2.04
C VAL A 92 0.86 2.33 2.86
N ALA A 93 0.94 2.35 4.18
CA ALA A 93 -0.14 1.89 5.06
C ALA A 93 -0.55 2.96 6.08
N THR A 94 -1.72 2.79 6.71
CA THR A 94 -2.00 3.45 7.99
C THR A 94 -1.07 2.88 9.07
N GLY A 95 -0.70 3.72 10.04
CA GLY A 95 0.03 3.22 11.21
C GLY A 95 -0.80 2.20 12.01
N ALA A 96 -2.13 2.29 11.95
CA ALA A 96 -3.04 1.31 12.54
C ALA A 96 -2.87 -0.09 11.93
N ASN A 97 -2.78 -0.21 10.60
CA ASN A 97 -2.50 -1.50 9.96
C ASN A 97 -1.18 -2.11 10.47
N MET A 98 -0.12 -1.30 10.54
CA MET A 98 1.19 -1.79 10.99
C MET A 98 1.23 -2.07 12.50
N TYR A 99 0.45 -1.36 13.30
CA TYR A 99 0.31 -1.63 14.73
C TYR A 99 -0.41 -2.96 14.97
N HIS A 100 -1.56 -3.17 14.33
CA HIS A 100 -2.34 -4.38 14.53
C HIS A 100 -1.73 -5.62 13.86
N ASP A 101 -0.86 -5.44 12.86
CA ASP A 101 -0.03 -6.52 12.31
C ASP A 101 0.82 -7.18 13.42
N MET A 102 1.29 -6.39 14.38
CA MET A 102 2.11 -6.89 15.49
C MET A 102 1.36 -7.84 16.42
N HIS A 103 0.03 -7.73 16.54
CA HIS A 103 -0.73 -8.65 17.37
C HIS A 103 -0.55 -10.09 16.87
N HIS A 104 -0.63 -10.29 15.55
CA HIS A 104 -0.45 -11.61 14.93
C HIS A 104 0.98 -12.12 15.10
N THR A 105 1.99 -11.27 14.90
CA THR A 105 3.39 -11.68 15.03
C THR A 105 3.83 -11.89 16.47
N PHE A 106 3.17 -11.25 17.44
CA PHE A 106 3.35 -11.51 18.88
C PHE A 106 2.49 -12.67 19.40
N ASN A 107 1.78 -13.36 18.50
CA ASN A 107 0.87 -14.47 18.83
C ASN A 107 -0.22 -14.08 19.84
N LEU A 108 -0.74 -12.85 19.74
CA LEU A 108 -1.80 -12.32 20.60
C LEU A 108 -3.15 -12.49 19.90
N PRO A 109 -4.17 -13.10 20.55
CA PRO A 109 -5.36 -13.55 19.86
C PRO A 109 -6.36 -12.42 19.57
N LEU A 110 -6.85 -12.38 18.34
CA LEU A 110 -8.01 -11.61 17.91
C LEU A 110 -9.14 -12.58 17.55
N TYR A 111 -10.38 -12.18 17.77
CA TYR A 111 -11.55 -13.03 17.58
C TYR A 111 -12.59 -12.36 16.67
N GLU A 112 -13.24 -13.18 15.84
CA GLU A 112 -14.45 -12.76 15.14
C GLU A 112 -15.55 -12.45 16.16
N GLY A 113 -16.27 -11.35 15.92
CA GLY A 113 -17.35 -10.86 16.75
C GLY A 113 -18.58 -10.52 15.92
N SER A 114 -19.34 -9.54 16.40
CA SER A 114 -20.53 -9.05 15.71
C SER A 114 -20.57 -7.53 15.77
N PRO A 115 -21.07 -6.84 14.73
CA PRO A 115 -21.26 -5.39 14.80
C PRO A 115 -22.40 -4.98 15.76
N ASN A 116 -23.22 -5.93 16.23
CA ASN A 116 -24.40 -5.69 17.07
C ASN A 116 -24.18 -5.98 18.56
N VAL A 117 -22.93 -5.92 19.02
CA VAL A 117 -22.55 -6.10 20.43
C VAL A 117 -22.76 -4.81 21.25
N ASP A 118 -23.02 -4.94 22.54
CA ASP A 118 -23.15 -3.80 23.46
C ASP A 118 -21.76 -3.26 23.87
N ASP A 119 -21.42 -2.07 23.38
CA ASP A 119 -20.15 -1.39 23.63
C ASP A 119 -19.88 -1.10 25.11
N CYS A 120 -20.93 -0.80 25.88
CA CYS A 120 -20.80 -0.57 27.32
C CYS A 120 -20.47 -1.87 28.04
N ALA A 121 -21.13 -2.98 27.66
CA ALA A 121 -20.84 -4.30 28.20
C ALA A 121 -19.41 -4.75 27.84
N LEU A 122 -18.97 -4.55 26.59
CA LEU A 122 -17.59 -4.84 26.18
C LEU A 122 -16.58 -4.05 27.01
N ARG A 123 -16.80 -2.75 27.19
CA ARG A 123 -15.90 -1.89 27.98
C ARG A 123 -15.81 -2.35 29.44
N GLN A 124 -16.94 -2.74 30.04
CA GLN A 124 -16.97 -3.28 31.41
C GLN A 124 -16.26 -4.63 31.52
N ALA A 125 -16.33 -5.46 30.48
CA ALA A 125 -15.68 -6.75 30.40
C ALA A 125 -14.19 -6.68 30.02
N GLY A 126 -13.63 -5.48 29.78
CA GLY A 126 -12.23 -5.34 29.35
C GLY A 126 -11.99 -5.74 27.90
N VAL A 127 -13.03 -5.79 27.06
CA VAL A 127 -12.92 -6.17 25.65
C VAL A 127 -12.89 -4.92 24.78
N THR A 128 -11.93 -4.85 23.87
CA THR A 128 -11.83 -3.82 22.84
C THR A 128 -12.31 -4.38 21.52
N ARG A 129 -12.91 -3.53 20.67
CA ARG A 129 -13.32 -3.94 19.32
C ARG A 129 -12.85 -3.01 18.22
N ILE A 130 -12.68 -3.60 17.04
CA ILE A 130 -12.55 -2.91 15.76
C ILE A 130 -13.69 -3.41 14.90
N TYR A 131 -14.78 -2.63 14.86
CA TYR A 131 -16.05 -3.04 14.25
C TYR A 131 -16.54 -4.39 14.79
N ASP A 132 -16.36 -5.48 14.06
CA ASP A 132 -16.75 -6.85 14.37
C ASP A 132 -15.55 -7.77 14.69
N VAL A 133 -14.38 -7.20 15.00
CA VAL A 133 -13.21 -7.92 15.55
C VAL A 133 -13.06 -7.57 17.03
N LEU A 134 -12.89 -8.58 17.89
CA LEU A 134 -12.79 -8.45 19.35
C LEU A 134 -11.41 -8.90 19.85
N PHE A 135 -10.88 -8.22 20.87
CA PHE A 135 -9.65 -8.63 21.56
C PHE A 135 -9.60 -8.07 22.99
N ASP A 136 -8.80 -8.72 23.83
CA ASP A 136 -8.64 -8.31 25.23
C ASP A 136 -7.86 -6.98 25.34
N TYR A 137 -8.33 -6.08 26.18
CA TYR A 137 -7.66 -4.80 26.40
C TYR A 137 -6.30 -4.97 27.07
N GLU A 138 -6.18 -5.76 28.12
CA GLU A 138 -4.92 -5.89 28.87
C GLU A 138 -3.97 -6.88 28.19
N ASP A 139 -4.48 -8.07 27.86
CA ASP A 139 -3.66 -9.20 27.39
C ASP A 139 -3.26 -9.09 25.91
N VAL A 140 -3.93 -8.23 25.13
CA VAL A 140 -3.60 -8.01 23.71
C VAL A 140 -3.13 -6.58 23.46
N LEU A 141 -3.98 -5.59 23.72
CA LEU A 141 -3.66 -4.19 23.38
C LEU A 141 -2.52 -3.66 24.25
N MET A 142 -2.66 -3.74 25.59
CA MET A 142 -1.66 -3.23 26.52
C MET A 142 -0.37 -4.06 26.50
N GLU A 143 -0.46 -5.36 26.25
CA GLU A 143 0.71 -6.23 26.07
C GLU A 143 1.51 -5.87 24.81
N THR A 144 0.85 -5.63 23.68
CA THR A 144 1.51 -5.13 22.45
C THR A 144 2.24 -3.82 22.72
N ASP A 145 1.59 -2.93 23.46
CA ASP A 145 2.13 -1.66 23.90
C ASP A 145 3.36 -1.79 24.79
N ARG A 146 3.35 -2.72 25.76
CA ARG A 146 4.51 -3.02 26.62
C ARG A 146 5.69 -3.51 25.78
N ARG A 147 5.47 -4.46 24.87
CA ARG A 147 6.51 -4.99 23.98
C ARG A 147 7.06 -3.90 23.06
N LEU A 148 6.18 -3.13 22.43
CA LEU A 148 6.57 -2.04 21.53
C LEU A 148 7.44 -1.01 22.27
N ARG A 149 7.04 -0.56 23.47
CA ARG A 149 7.84 0.41 24.23
C ARG A 149 9.26 -0.09 24.52
N ILE A 150 9.41 -1.36 24.88
CA ILE A 150 10.72 -1.98 25.10
C ILE A 150 11.53 -2.00 23.79
N ILE A 151 10.92 -2.43 22.68
CA ILE A 151 11.54 -2.43 21.34
C ILE A 151 12.06 -1.04 20.98
N LEU A 152 11.25 0.01 21.19
CA LEU A 152 11.61 1.38 20.83
C LEU A 152 12.82 1.92 21.60
N THR A 153 13.19 1.32 22.73
CA THR A 153 14.42 1.70 23.47
C THR A 153 15.71 1.14 22.87
N ARG A 154 15.62 0.21 21.92
CA ARG A 154 16.81 -0.40 21.28
C ARG A 154 17.60 0.62 20.47
N LYS A 155 18.90 0.39 20.34
CA LYS A 155 19.88 1.34 19.78
C LYS A 155 19.51 1.82 18.37
N GLU A 156 19.00 0.92 17.53
CA GLU A 156 18.62 1.19 16.14
C GLU A 156 17.52 2.26 16.02
N PHE A 157 16.62 2.37 17.02
CA PHE A 157 15.55 3.37 17.05
C PHE A 157 15.98 4.71 17.64
N GLN A 158 17.14 4.82 18.28
CA GLN A 158 17.56 6.03 19.01
C GLN A 158 18.18 7.10 18.10
N LYS A 159 17.50 7.44 17.01
CA LYS A 159 17.89 8.46 16.01
C LYS A 159 16.68 9.01 15.25
N GLU A 160 16.90 10.07 14.48
CA GLU A 160 15.93 10.50 13.47
C GLU A 160 15.94 9.53 12.27
N MET A 161 14.77 9.17 11.77
CA MET A 161 14.59 8.29 10.60
C MET A 161 13.25 8.52 9.90
N GLY A 162 13.10 8.00 8.67
CA GLY A 162 11.81 7.85 8.01
C GLY A 162 11.03 6.64 8.55
N THR A 163 9.74 6.54 8.20
CA THR A 163 8.93 5.36 8.52
C THR A 163 9.41 4.11 7.80
N GLN A 164 10.01 4.22 6.61
CA GLN A 164 10.59 3.06 5.92
C GLN A 164 11.66 2.35 6.75
N GLU A 165 12.63 3.10 7.27
CA GLU A 165 13.69 2.55 8.12
C GLU A 165 13.11 2.04 9.46
N PHE A 166 12.18 2.80 10.05
CA PHE A 166 11.48 2.39 11.27
C PHE A 166 10.79 1.02 11.11
N TYR A 167 9.99 0.86 10.07
CA TYR A 167 9.26 -0.38 9.81
C TYR A 167 10.17 -1.51 9.36
N HIS A 168 11.30 -1.23 8.72
CA HIS A 168 12.29 -2.26 8.44
C HIS A 168 12.92 -2.82 9.72
N HIS A 169 13.29 -1.95 10.67
CA HIS A 169 13.78 -2.38 11.98
C HIS A 169 12.72 -3.15 12.76
N LEU A 170 11.48 -2.67 12.76
CA LEU A 170 10.37 -3.37 13.42
C LEU A 170 10.10 -4.72 12.76
N GLY A 171 10.06 -4.78 11.42
CA GLY A 171 9.83 -6.00 10.65
C GLY A 171 10.91 -7.06 10.87
N LYS A 172 12.17 -6.66 11.10
CA LYS A 172 13.23 -7.58 11.53
C LYS A 172 12.87 -8.26 12.85
N ILE A 173 12.43 -7.49 13.83
CA ILE A 173 12.07 -7.99 15.16
C ILE A 173 10.83 -8.89 15.06
N MET A 174 9.84 -8.50 14.25
CA MET A 174 8.66 -9.34 14.01
C MET A 174 9.04 -10.66 13.33
N ASN A 175 9.99 -10.66 12.39
CA ASN A 175 10.51 -11.89 11.78
C ASN A 175 11.17 -12.81 12.81
N GLU A 176 12.00 -12.25 13.70
CA GLU A 176 12.61 -13.01 14.80
C GLU A 176 11.53 -13.63 15.70
N THR A 177 10.48 -12.88 16.04
CA THR A 177 9.36 -13.40 16.85
C THR A 177 8.59 -14.51 16.13
N GLU A 178 8.28 -14.35 14.84
CA GLU A 178 7.62 -15.40 14.04
C GLU A 178 8.41 -16.72 14.02
N GLU A 179 9.74 -16.63 13.95
CA GLU A 179 10.64 -17.79 13.97
C GLU A 179 10.70 -18.45 15.36
N GLU A 180 10.78 -17.66 16.43
CA GLU A 180 10.78 -18.12 17.82
C GLU A 180 9.48 -18.85 18.18
N ASP A 181 8.33 -18.25 17.83
CA ASP A 181 7.00 -18.78 18.14
C ASP A 181 6.49 -19.79 17.09
N LYS A 182 7.24 -20.01 16.00
CA LYS A 182 6.93 -20.94 14.90
C LYS A 182 5.58 -20.68 14.24
N LEU A 183 5.21 -19.40 14.08
CA LEU A 183 3.91 -18.98 13.54
C LEU A 183 3.80 -19.13 12.02
N GLY A 184 4.93 -19.31 11.34
CA GLY A 184 4.98 -19.15 9.88
C GLY A 184 4.99 -17.66 9.51
N LYS A 185 4.48 -17.34 8.33
CA LYS A 185 4.53 -15.97 7.77
C LYS A 185 3.17 -15.28 7.92
N VAL A 186 2.91 -14.75 9.10
CA VAL A 186 1.60 -14.19 9.48
C VAL A 186 1.57 -12.66 9.41
N GLY A 187 2.72 -12.00 9.49
CA GLY A 187 2.87 -10.55 9.51
C GLY A 187 3.31 -9.96 8.18
N ILE A 188 2.74 -8.81 7.84
CA ILE A 188 3.13 -7.98 6.71
C ILE A 188 4.54 -7.42 6.93
N LEU A 189 4.84 -6.88 8.12
CA LEU A 189 6.14 -6.26 8.41
C LEU A 189 7.28 -7.27 8.33
N ALA A 190 7.09 -8.46 8.90
CA ALA A 190 8.07 -9.54 8.83
C ALA A 190 8.32 -10.00 7.38
N SER A 191 7.24 -10.15 6.60
CA SER A 191 7.33 -10.54 5.18
C SER A 191 7.98 -9.45 4.32
N ALA A 192 7.67 -8.18 4.58
CA ALA A 192 8.28 -7.05 3.92
C ALA A 192 9.79 -6.96 4.22
N TYR A 193 10.19 -7.19 5.49
CA TYR A 193 11.60 -7.29 5.88
C TYR A 193 12.33 -8.39 5.09
N ARG A 194 11.80 -9.62 5.07
CA ARG A 194 12.38 -10.74 4.31
C ARG A 194 12.52 -10.42 2.82
N ALA A 195 11.52 -9.78 2.24
CA ALA A 195 11.46 -9.46 0.82
C ALA A 195 12.21 -8.17 0.43
N GLY A 196 12.72 -7.39 1.40
CA GLY A 196 13.32 -6.08 1.15
C GLY A 196 12.32 -5.05 0.59
N VAL A 197 11.04 -5.19 0.94
CA VAL A 197 9.95 -4.29 0.54
C VAL A 197 9.86 -3.14 1.55
N PRO A 198 10.08 -1.88 1.14
CA PRO A 198 9.91 -0.74 2.02
C PRO A 198 8.43 -0.48 2.32
N VAL A 199 8.15 -0.13 3.57
CA VAL A 199 6.81 0.17 4.08
C VAL A 199 6.81 1.60 4.61
N PHE A 200 5.89 2.43 4.17
CA PHE A 200 5.75 3.81 4.60
C PHE A 200 4.42 4.02 5.35
N THR A 201 4.36 5.02 6.23
CA THR A 201 3.11 5.53 6.79
C THR A 201 3.02 7.03 6.58
N SER A 202 1.93 7.46 5.95
CA SER A 202 1.73 8.87 5.56
C SER A 202 1.39 9.82 6.71
N SER A 203 0.98 9.27 7.86
CA SER A 203 0.70 10.03 9.09
C SER A 203 1.31 9.32 10.30
N PRO A 204 2.63 9.46 10.55
CA PRO A 204 3.32 8.64 11.56
C PRO A 204 2.82 8.84 13.00
N GLY A 205 2.26 10.02 13.31
CA GLY A 205 1.66 10.30 14.61
C GLY A 205 0.26 9.71 14.80
N ASP A 206 -0.42 9.31 13.72
CA ASP A 206 -1.81 8.86 13.72
C ASP A 206 -1.91 7.33 13.85
N SER A 207 -1.41 6.82 14.98
CA SER A 207 -1.54 5.40 15.38
C SER A 207 -1.05 5.19 16.81
N THR A 208 -1.37 4.04 17.38
CA THR A 208 -0.82 3.61 18.67
C THR A 208 0.71 3.51 18.67
N ILE A 209 1.34 3.28 17.50
CA ILE A 209 2.80 3.40 17.35
C ILE A 209 3.25 4.83 17.63
N GLY A 210 2.66 5.81 16.94
CA GLY A 210 2.96 7.23 17.14
C GLY A 210 2.69 7.70 18.56
N MET A 211 1.60 7.24 19.18
CA MET A 211 1.27 7.53 20.58
C MET A 211 2.32 6.99 21.56
N ASN A 212 2.82 5.77 21.34
CA ASN A 212 3.89 5.20 22.17
C ASN A 212 5.23 5.92 21.99
N VAL A 213 5.57 6.34 20.76
CA VAL A 213 6.73 7.20 20.51
C VAL A 213 6.62 8.51 21.28
N ALA A 214 5.47 9.19 21.22
CA ALA A 214 5.22 10.44 21.95
C ALA A 214 5.26 10.24 23.47
N GLY A 215 4.68 9.15 23.98
CA GLY A 215 4.72 8.81 25.40
C GLY A 215 6.14 8.60 25.93
N LEU A 216 7.00 7.93 25.16
CA LEU A 216 8.42 7.75 25.53
C LEU A 216 9.23 9.06 25.46
N GLN A 217 8.88 9.99 24.57
CA GLN A 217 9.47 11.33 24.54
C GLN A 217 9.12 12.12 25.80
N VAL A 218 7.87 12.06 26.26
CA VAL A 218 7.44 12.68 27.53
C VAL A 218 8.14 12.04 28.73
N LEU A 219 8.32 10.72 28.70
CA LEU A 219 8.95 9.99 29.80
C LEU A 219 10.41 10.37 30.03
N SER A 220 11.16 10.72 28.98
CA SER A 220 12.60 11.02 29.10
C SER A 220 13.15 11.81 27.91
N ASP A 221 13.78 12.95 28.20
CA ASP A 221 14.53 13.76 27.22
C ASP A 221 15.69 13.02 26.54
N LYS A 222 16.14 11.90 27.12
CA LYS A 222 17.16 11.03 26.51
C LYS A 222 16.62 10.19 25.34
N PHE A 223 15.31 10.11 25.13
CA PHE A 223 14.71 9.34 24.05
C PHE A 223 14.82 10.07 22.71
N LYS A 224 15.60 9.51 21.79
CA LYS A 224 16.08 10.20 20.58
C LYS A 224 15.28 9.90 19.32
N LEU A 225 14.39 8.90 19.34
CA LEU A 225 13.60 8.57 18.15
C LEU A 225 12.79 9.79 17.69
N ARG A 226 12.98 10.17 16.44
CA ARG A 226 12.19 11.18 15.72
C ARG A 226 11.82 10.60 14.35
N ILE A 227 10.56 10.70 13.97
CA ILE A 227 10.12 10.30 12.64
C ILE A 227 10.02 11.55 11.78
N ASN A 228 10.72 11.55 10.65
CA ASN A 228 10.73 12.67 9.70
C ASN A 228 10.02 12.27 8.40
N PRO A 229 8.77 12.72 8.18
CA PRO A 229 8.02 12.40 6.96
C PRO A 229 8.68 12.90 5.67
N SER A 230 9.57 13.90 5.75
CA SER A 230 10.28 14.40 4.57
C SER A 230 11.28 13.39 4.01
N ILE A 231 11.81 12.50 4.87
CA ILE A 231 12.63 11.37 4.42
C ILE A 231 11.77 10.43 3.58
N ASP A 232 10.59 10.07 4.07
CA ASP A 232 9.66 9.17 3.38
C ASP A 232 9.21 9.72 2.03
N VAL A 233 8.89 11.02 1.95
CA VAL A 233 8.52 11.67 0.68
C VAL A 233 9.63 11.50 -0.35
N ASN A 234 10.89 11.71 0.03
CA ASN A 234 12.01 11.56 -0.90
C ASN A 234 12.28 10.09 -1.26
N GLU A 235 12.26 9.19 -0.29
CA GLU A 235 12.53 7.75 -0.50
C GLU A 235 11.45 7.10 -1.39
N SER A 236 10.17 7.37 -1.15
CA SER A 236 9.08 6.85 -2.00
C SER A 236 9.13 7.43 -3.41
N THR A 237 9.47 8.71 -3.55
CA THR A 237 9.64 9.38 -4.85
C THR A 237 10.81 8.77 -5.64
N ALA A 238 11.91 8.44 -4.97
CA ALA A 238 13.07 7.83 -5.58
C ALA A 238 12.78 6.44 -6.19
N ILE A 239 11.86 5.67 -5.59
CA ILE A 239 11.40 4.38 -6.12
C ILE A 239 10.76 4.54 -7.50
N VAL A 240 9.79 5.46 -7.61
CA VAL A 240 9.04 5.71 -8.85
C VAL A 240 9.98 6.25 -9.93
N LEU A 241 10.79 7.25 -9.58
CA LEU A 241 11.78 7.83 -10.50
C LEU A 241 12.75 6.78 -11.05
N ASN A 242 13.29 5.92 -10.17
CA ASN A 242 14.20 4.87 -10.59
C ASN A 242 13.55 3.92 -11.59
N SER A 243 12.31 3.47 -11.32
CA SER A 243 11.59 2.56 -12.21
C SER A 243 11.40 3.18 -13.60
N LYS A 244 10.94 4.44 -13.67
CA LYS A 244 10.55 5.09 -14.92
C LYS A 244 11.75 5.60 -15.72
N ILE A 245 12.72 6.24 -15.07
CA ILE A 245 13.82 6.92 -15.76
C ILE A 245 15.05 6.02 -15.90
N TYR A 246 15.46 5.36 -14.82
CA TYR A 246 16.74 4.66 -14.77
C TYR A 246 16.63 3.21 -15.24
N GLU A 247 15.57 2.51 -14.82
CA GLU A 247 15.28 1.14 -15.26
C GLU A 247 14.50 1.10 -16.58
N LYS A 248 13.94 2.24 -17.00
CA LYS A 248 13.09 2.38 -18.20
C LYS A 248 11.92 1.39 -18.21
N GLY A 249 11.43 1.06 -17.02
CA GLY A 249 10.30 0.19 -16.79
C GLY A 249 9.01 0.98 -16.61
N LYS A 250 8.02 0.31 -16.04
CA LYS A 250 6.69 0.85 -15.77
C LYS A 250 6.37 0.83 -14.28
N THR A 251 5.40 1.63 -13.88
CA THR A 251 4.91 1.68 -12.50
C THR A 251 3.41 1.41 -12.45
N GLY A 252 2.98 0.66 -11.43
CA GLY A 252 1.58 0.38 -11.21
C GLY A 252 1.23 0.46 -9.74
N VAL A 253 -0.01 0.83 -9.44
CA VAL A 253 -0.52 0.91 -8.06
C VAL A 253 -1.69 -0.03 -7.83
N ILE A 254 -1.73 -0.65 -6.65
CA ILE A 254 -2.88 -1.39 -6.10
C ILE A 254 -3.33 -0.66 -4.83
N LEU A 255 -4.41 0.10 -4.95
CA LEU A 255 -4.89 1.00 -3.91
C LEU A 255 -6.03 0.33 -3.16
N VAL A 256 -5.74 -0.20 -1.97
CA VAL A 256 -6.72 -0.86 -1.10
C VAL A 256 -7.29 0.17 -0.12
N GLY A 257 -8.55 0.52 -0.33
CA GLY A 257 -9.24 1.62 0.34
C GLY A 257 -8.85 2.99 -0.23
N GLY A 258 -8.62 3.96 0.66
CA GLY A 258 -8.46 5.36 0.27
C GLY A 258 -7.60 6.19 1.22
N GLY A 259 -8.07 7.39 1.54
CA GLY A 259 -7.47 8.27 2.53
C GLY A 259 -6.02 8.66 2.25
N SER A 260 -5.28 8.89 3.34
CA SER A 260 -3.89 9.34 3.29
C SER A 260 -2.94 8.32 2.61
N PRO A 261 -3.04 6.99 2.84
CA PRO A 261 -2.17 6.03 2.16
C PRO A 261 -2.27 6.07 0.63
N LYS A 262 -3.49 6.15 0.09
CA LYS A 262 -3.72 6.31 -1.36
C LYS A 262 -3.05 7.59 -1.87
N ASN A 263 -3.27 8.72 -1.19
CA ASN A 263 -2.73 9.99 -1.67
C ASN A 263 -1.22 10.04 -1.58
N PHE A 264 -0.62 9.56 -0.48
CA PHE A 264 0.83 9.54 -0.30
C PHE A 264 1.52 8.63 -1.32
N MET A 265 0.89 7.52 -1.70
CA MET A 265 1.38 6.69 -2.80
C MET A 265 1.39 7.44 -4.14
N LEU A 266 0.31 8.15 -4.45
CA LEU A 266 0.17 8.85 -5.74
C LEU A 266 0.90 10.20 -5.79
N GLN A 267 1.19 10.84 -4.65
CA GLN A 267 1.82 12.16 -4.61
C GLN A 267 3.29 12.14 -5.04
N THR A 268 3.91 10.96 -5.13
CA THR A 268 5.24 10.80 -5.72
C THR A 268 5.31 11.44 -7.12
N GLU A 269 4.19 11.40 -7.86
CA GLU A 269 4.10 11.95 -9.20
C GLU A 269 4.15 13.50 -9.22
N PRO A 270 3.27 14.23 -8.52
CA PRO A 270 3.46 15.67 -8.28
C PRO A 270 4.82 16.04 -7.70
N GLN A 271 5.38 15.22 -6.80
CA GLN A 271 6.72 15.48 -6.26
C GLN A 271 7.79 15.45 -7.36
N ILE A 272 7.77 14.46 -8.25
CA ILE A 272 8.69 14.38 -9.40
C ILE A 272 8.46 15.54 -10.37
N GLN A 273 7.21 15.73 -10.81
CA GLN A 273 6.87 16.57 -11.96
C GLN A 273 6.78 18.07 -11.60
N GLU A 274 6.24 18.42 -10.43
CA GLU A 274 5.96 19.81 -10.05
C GLU A 274 7.04 20.36 -9.12
N ILE A 275 7.39 19.61 -8.07
CA ILE A 275 8.33 20.07 -7.03
C ILE A 275 9.78 19.93 -7.48
N LEU A 276 10.16 18.74 -7.96
CA LEU A 276 11.51 18.47 -8.48
C LEU A 276 11.66 18.86 -9.96
N ARG A 277 10.54 19.16 -10.64
CA ARG A 277 10.45 19.60 -12.04
C ARG A 277 11.05 18.60 -13.05
N ILE A 278 11.21 17.34 -12.67
CA ILE A 278 11.78 16.30 -13.51
C ILE A 278 10.72 15.87 -14.52
N LYS A 279 11.07 15.87 -15.81
CA LYS A 279 10.15 15.48 -16.88
C LYS A 279 9.92 13.98 -16.83
N GLU A 280 8.69 13.61 -16.54
CA GLU A 280 8.24 12.25 -16.26
C GLU A 280 6.70 12.23 -16.49
N VAL A 281 6.07 11.05 -16.62
CA VAL A 281 4.62 10.90 -16.75
C VAL A 281 4.11 9.88 -15.74
N GLY A 282 2.92 10.10 -15.18
CA GLY A 282 2.40 9.32 -14.08
C GLY A 282 2.34 7.79 -14.23
N GLN A 283 1.73 7.16 -13.22
CA GLN A 283 1.59 5.71 -13.14
C GLN A 283 1.01 5.10 -14.43
N ASP A 284 1.59 4.00 -14.90
CA ASP A 284 1.15 3.29 -16.11
C ASP A 284 -0.11 2.46 -15.86
N TYR A 285 -0.26 1.94 -14.64
CA TYR A 285 -1.36 1.06 -14.27
C TYR A 285 -1.99 1.45 -12.94
N PHE A 286 -3.32 1.34 -12.88
CA PHE A 286 -4.07 1.76 -11.70
C PHE A 286 -5.14 0.74 -11.35
N ILE A 287 -5.08 0.19 -10.14
CA ILE A 287 -6.16 -0.61 -9.56
C ILE A 287 -6.54 0.02 -8.24
N GLN A 288 -7.83 0.26 -8.04
CA GLN A 288 -8.38 0.76 -6.78
C GLN A 288 -9.54 -0.12 -6.34
N ILE A 289 -9.52 -0.51 -5.06
CA ILE A 289 -10.61 -1.19 -4.37
C ILE A 289 -11.11 -0.22 -3.30
N THR A 290 -12.35 0.26 -3.42
CA THR A 290 -12.87 1.30 -2.52
C THR A 290 -14.38 1.16 -2.35
N ASP A 291 -14.90 1.52 -1.20
CA ASP A 291 -16.34 1.72 -0.96
C ASP A 291 -16.75 3.20 -1.10
N ALA A 292 -15.76 4.10 -1.17
CA ALA A 292 -15.98 5.53 -1.16
C ALA A 292 -16.48 6.06 -2.50
N ARG A 293 -17.51 6.90 -2.43
CA ARG A 293 -18.04 7.62 -3.59
C ARG A 293 -17.20 8.84 -3.93
N ALA A 294 -17.11 9.17 -5.22
CA ALA A 294 -16.34 10.31 -5.69
C ALA A 294 -17.02 11.67 -5.42
N ASP A 295 -18.36 11.71 -5.39
CA ASP A 295 -19.13 12.96 -5.35
C ASP A 295 -19.05 13.73 -4.02
N THR A 296 -18.57 13.08 -2.96
CA THR A 296 -18.39 13.72 -1.64
C THR A 296 -17.06 14.47 -1.52
N GLY A 297 -16.22 14.47 -2.56
CA GLY A 297 -14.96 15.23 -2.59
C GLY A 297 -13.82 14.60 -1.76
N GLY A 298 -14.01 13.39 -1.24
CA GLY A 298 -12.98 12.67 -0.49
C GLY A 298 -11.95 12.00 -1.39
N LEU A 299 -10.66 12.06 -1.00
CA LEU A 299 -9.55 11.39 -1.70
C LEU A 299 -9.77 9.88 -1.91
N SER A 300 -10.51 9.25 -0.98
CA SER A 300 -10.87 7.83 -1.05
C SER A 300 -11.71 7.46 -2.27
N GLY A 301 -12.55 8.37 -2.77
CA GLY A 301 -13.41 8.16 -3.93
C GLY A 301 -12.84 8.74 -5.23
N ALA A 302 -11.79 9.58 -5.15
CA ALA A 302 -11.21 10.27 -6.30
C ALA A 302 -10.86 9.31 -7.45
N THR A 303 -11.33 9.63 -8.65
CA THR A 303 -11.30 8.72 -9.80
C THR A 303 -9.94 8.75 -10.51
N PRO A 304 -9.59 7.70 -11.30
CA PRO A 304 -8.42 7.74 -12.16
C PRO A 304 -8.43 8.95 -13.11
N LYS A 305 -9.60 9.31 -13.66
CA LYS A 305 -9.74 10.45 -14.57
C LYS A 305 -9.37 11.78 -13.92
N GLU A 306 -9.75 11.96 -12.65
CA GLU A 306 -9.33 13.11 -11.87
C GLU A 306 -7.82 13.06 -11.61
N ALA A 307 -7.27 11.89 -11.26
CA ALA A 307 -5.84 11.73 -11.00
C ALA A 307 -4.94 12.09 -12.21
N VAL A 308 -5.43 11.93 -13.44
CA VAL A 308 -4.73 12.36 -14.67
C VAL A 308 -4.43 13.86 -14.67
N THR A 309 -5.34 14.70 -14.18
CA THR A 309 -5.13 16.16 -14.20
C THR A 309 -4.02 16.61 -13.24
N TRP A 310 -3.70 15.77 -12.28
CA TRP A 310 -2.62 15.96 -11.30
C TRP A 310 -1.31 15.29 -11.73
N GLY A 311 -1.23 14.78 -12.97
CA GLY A 311 -0.06 14.04 -13.45
C GLY A 311 0.15 12.68 -12.78
N LYS A 312 -0.79 12.20 -11.95
CA LYS A 312 -0.66 10.96 -11.16
C LYS A 312 -0.77 9.69 -12.01
N ILE A 313 -1.36 9.77 -13.19
CA ILE A 313 -1.56 8.66 -14.13
C ILE A 313 -1.14 9.13 -15.52
N ASP A 314 -0.44 8.28 -16.28
CA ASP A 314 -0.11 8.58 -17.68
C ASP A 314 -1.41 8.74 -18.51
N PRO A 315 -1.65 9.91 -19.14
CA PRO A 315 -2.81 10.14 -20.00
C PRO A 315 -2.98 9.09 -21.12
N LYS A 316 -1.91 8.41 -21.54
CA LYS A 316 -1.95 7.38 -22.59
C LYS A 316 -2.41 6.01 -22.08
N GLU A 317 -2.35 5.79 -20.78
CA GLU A 317 -2.63 4.49 -20.16
C GLU A 317 -3.89 4.53 -19.26
N VAL A 318 -4.68 5.61 -19.32
CA VAL A 318 -5.90 5.79 -18.50
C VAL A 318 -6.90 4.63 -18.65
N GLU A 319 -7.01 4.06 -19.85
CA GLU A 319 -7.88 2.90 -20.12
C GLU A 319 -7.42 1.63 -19.38
N LYS A 320 -6.17 1.59 -18.87
CA LYS A 320 -5.65 0.55 -17.97
C LYS A 320 -5.83 0.90 -16.50
N SER A 321 -6.96 1.54 -16.19
CA SER A 321 -7.38 1.86 -14.83
C SER A 321 -8.64 1.08 -14.45
N VAL A 322 -8.55 0.34 -13.35
CA VAL A 322 -9.67 -0.42 -12.78
C VAL A 322 -10.05 0.14 -11.42
N VAL A 323 -11.33 0.44 -11.24
CA VAL A 323 -11.92 0.78 -9.94
C VAL A 323 -12.97 -0.26 -9.63
N VAL A 324 -12.83 -0.90 -8.47
CA VAL A 324 -13.74 -1.89 -7.93
C VAL A 324 -14.45 -1.26 -6.73
N TYR A 325 -15.76 -0.98 -6.86
CA TYR A 325 -16.54 -0.41 -5.78
C TYR A 325 -17.05 -1.50 -4.82
N THR A 326 -16.22 -1.94 -3.88
CA THR A 326 -16.55 -3.02 -2.95
C THR A 326 -15.62 -3.03 -1.72
N ASP A 327 -15.94 -3.88 -0.75
CA ASP A 327 -15.12 -4.10 0.44
C ASP A 327 -13.80 -4.78 0.07
N SER A 328 -12.70 -4.29 0.66
CA SER A 328 -11.37 -4.84 0.46
C SER A 328 -11.24 -6.28 0.97
N THR A 329 -11.96 -6.63 2.03
CA THR A 329 -12.03 -7.99 2.59
C THR A 329 -12.70 -9.00 1.65
N ILE A 330 -13.48 -8.53 0.67
CA ILE A 330 -14.08 -9.38 -0.38
C ILE A 330 -13.12 -9.49 -1.58
N ALA A 331 -12.68 -8.34 -2.10
CA ALA A 331 -11.95 -8.31 -3.36
C ALA A 331 -10.50 -8.81 -3.24
N LEU A 332 -9.80 -8.47 -2.16
CA LEU A 332 -8.37 -8.75 -2.05
C LEU A 332 -8.05 -10.26 -1.92
N PRO A 333 -8.80 -11.08 -1.17
CA PRO A 333 -8.57 -12.52 -1.14
C PRO A 333 -8.84 -13.19 -2.50
N LEU A 334 -9.88 -12.75 -3.22
CA LEU A 334 -10.21 -13.23 -4.56
C LEU A 334 -9.10 -12.89 -5.57
N ILE A 335 -8.64 -11.63 -5.58
CA ILE A 335 -7.54 -11.19 -6.43
C ILE A 335 -6.27 -11.95 -6.09
N THR A 336 -5.93 -12.09 -4.81
CA THR A 336 -4.72 -12.80 -4.38
C THR A 336 -4.76 -14.26 -4.84
N SER A 337 -5.86 -14.98 -4.57
CA SER A 337 -6.01 -16.37 -4.99
C SER A 337 -5.92 -16.52 -6.51
N TYR A 338 -6.49 -15.59 -7.27
CA TYR A 338 -6.36 -15.55 -8.74
C TYR A 338 -4.91 -15.35 -9.18
N VAL A 339 -4.17 -14.40 -8.59
CA VAL A 339 -2.76 -14.14 -8.91
C VAL A 339 -1.90 -15.37 -8.64
N MET A 340 -2.09 -16.02 -7.48
CA MET A 340 -1.34 -17.21 -7.11
C MET A 340 -1.61 -18.40 -8.04
N GLN A 341 -2.83 -18.51 -8.60
CA GLN A 341 -3.19 -19.57 -9.54
C GLN A 341 -2.73 -19.32 -10.99
N ASN A 342 -2.59 -18.05 -11.39
CA ASN A 342 -2.43 -17.68 -12.81
C ASN A 342 -1.09 -17.03 -13.16
N THR A 343 -0.19 -16.83 -12.19
CA THR A 343 1.10 -16.18 -12.43
C THR A 343 2.25 -16.91 -11.78
N SER A 344 3.44 -16.80 -12.36
CA SER A 344 4.68 -17.26 -11.74
C SER A 344 5.26 -16.17 -10.83
N PRO A 345 5.98 -16.54 -9.76
CA PRO A 345 6.63 -15.57 -8.89
C PRO A 345 7.59 -14.65 -9.67
N LYS A 346 7.57 -13.36 -9.36
CA LYS A 346 8.54 -12.38 -9.85
C LYS A 346 9.80 -12.39 -9.00
N LYS A 347 10.93 -11.97 -9.58
CA LYS A 347 12.13 -11.69 -8.80
C LYS A 347 11.85 -10.49 -7.88
N LEU A 348 12.05 -10.68 -6.59
CA LEU A 348 11.92 -9.60 -5.60
C LEU A 348 12.89 -8.46 -5.93
N LYS A 349 12.38 -7.23 -6.00
CA LYS A 349 13.18 -6.03 -6.30
C LYS A 349 14.06 -5.57 -5.14
N ARG A 350 13.68 -5.94 -3.90
CA ARG A 350 14.38 -5.62 -2.66
C ARG A 350 14.73 -4.12 -2.55
N LEU A 351 13.75 -3.26 -2.78
CA LEU A 351 13.94 -1.82 -2.91
C LEU A 351 14.51 -1.16 -1.64
N TYR A 352 14.23 -1.71 -0.45
CA TYR A 352 14.82 -1.22 0.78
C TYR A 352 16.35 -1.32 0.77
N ASP A 353 16.89 -2.45 0.29
CA ASP A 353 18.33 -2.70 0.25
C ASP A 353 19.06 -1.75 -0.72
N ARG A 354 18.30 -1.13 -1.63
CA ARG A 354 18.80 -0.17 -2.64
C ARG A 354 18.53 1.29 -2.26
N LYS A 355 17.96 1.58 -1.09
CA LYS A 355 17.45 2.93 -0.76
C LYS A 355 18.47 4.05 -0.99
N ASP A 356 19.74 3.84 -0.64
CA ASP A 356 20.78 4.86 -0.78
C ASP A 356 21.11 5.14 -2.26
N GLU A 357 21.17 4.08 -3.09
CA GLU A 357 21.31 4.16 -4.55
C GLU A 357 20.15 4.95 -5.16
N LEU A 358 18.91 4.66 -4.73
CA LEU A 358 17.71 5.33 -5.24
C LEU A 358 17.69 6.82 -4.88
N ILE A 359 18.04 7.17 -3.64
CA ILE A 359 18.13 8.56 -3.19
C ILE A 359 19.22 9.33 -3.93
N GLU A 360 20.37 8.70 -4.20
CA GLU A 360 21.43 9.33 -4.99
C GLU A 360 20.95 9.66 -6.41
N LYS A 361 20.24 8.73 -7.06
CA LYS A 361 19.61 8.95 -8.37
C LYS A 361 18.61 10.12 -8.34
N LEU A 362 17.76 10.20 -7.33
CA LEU A 362 16.81 11.30 -7.15
C LEU A 362 17.54 12.65 -7.05
N ARG A 363 18.57 12.73 -6.20
CA ARG A 363 19.38 13.94 -6.02
C ARG A 363 20.04 14.36 -7.34
N ASN A 364 20.67 13.42 -8.03
CA ASN A 364 21.33 13.67 -9.31
C ASN A 364 20.34 14.19 -10.36
N SER A 365 19.17 13.54 -10.49
CA SER A 365 18.11 14.00 -11.41
C SER A 365 17.63 15.41 -11.09
N TYR A 366 17.41 15.72 -9.81
CA TYR A 366 16.99 17.05 -9.38
C TYR A 366 18.04 18.12 -9.73
N PHE A 367 19.32 17.89 -9.40
CA PHE A 367 20.39 18.83 -9.68
C PHE A 367 20.74 18.95 -11.18
N GLU A 368 20.59 17.89 -11.97
CA GLU A 368 20.74 17.97 -13.43
C GLU A 368 19.64 18.79 -14.09
N ASN A 369 18.40 18.60 -13.65
CA ASN A 369 17.26 19.37 -14.15
C ASN A 369 17.33 20.83 -13.68
N PHE A 370 17.78 21.06 -12.45
CA PHE A 370 18.13 22.38 -11.91
C PHE A 370 19.06 23.13 -12.85
N LYS A 371 20.19 22.53 -13.26
CA LYS A 371 21.18 23.20 -14.16
C LYS A 371 20.57 23.66 -15.49
N LYS A 372 19.48 23.02 -15.93
CA LYS A 372 18.76 23.35 -17.17
C LYS A 372 17.69 24.43 -16.97
N SER A 373 17.23 24.67 -15.74
CA SER A 373 16.22 25.68 -15.37
C SER A 373 16.86 26.88 -14.64
N ALA A 374 16.17 28.01 -14.51
CA ALA A 374 16.77 29.32 -14.21
C ALA A 374 17.62 29.38 -12.91
N LEU A 375 18.95 29.43 -13.07
CA LEU A 375 19.99 29.51 -12.02
C LEU A 375 19.77 30.58 -10.93
N LYS A 376 19.06 31.68 -11.22
CA LYS A 376 19.04 32.88 -10.36
C LYS A 376 18.19 32.74 -9.09
N GLU A 377 17.04 32.08 -9.17
CA GLU A 377 16.14 31.87 -8.03
C GLU A 377 16.72 30.85 -7.04
N MET A 378 17.40 29.83 -7.58
CA MET A 378 17.94 28.75 -6.75
C MET A 378 19.29 29.03 -6.14
N SER A 379 20.19 29.77 -6.82
CA SER A 379 21.42 30.26 -6.16
C SER A 379 21.07 31.05 -4.91
N ARG A 380 19.99 31.84 -4.95
CA ARG A 380 19.45 32.55 -3.79
C ARG A 380 18.94 31.60 -2.71
N LEU A 381 18.19 30.54 -3.06
CA LEU A 381 17.70 29.57 -2.07
C LEU A 381 18.83 28.78 -1.41
N VAL A 382 19.79 28.28 -2.18
CA VAL A 382 20.97 27.57 -1.65
C VAL A 382 21.82 28.50 -0.79
N GLU A 383 22.03 29.74 -1.24
CA GLU A 383 22.73 30.76 -0.45
C GLU A 383 22.00 31.06 0.86
N LEU A 384 20.66 31.14 0.85
CA LEU A 384 19.85 31.34 2.06
C LEU A 384 19.91 30.14 3.01
N LEU A 385 19.89 28.91 2.48
CA LEU A 385 19.97 27.69 3.29
C LEU A 385 21.35 27.50 3.92
N ASN A 386 22.43 27.89 3.22
CA ASN A 386 23.80 27.76 3.72
C ASN A 386 24.25 28.94 4.61
N LYS A 387 23.40 29.96 4.79
CA LYS A 387 23.68 31.15 5.63
C LYS A 387 23.36 30.94 7.11
N ASN A 388 22.64 29.87 7.44
CA ASN A 388 22.35 29.43 8.81
C ASN A 388 23.06 28.11 9.08
#